data_AF-A0A412FSI5-F1
#
_entry.id   AF-A0A412FSI5-F1
#
_cell.length_a   1.000
_cell.length_b   1.000
_cell.length_c   1.000
_cell.angle_alpha   90.00
_cell.angle_beta   90.00
_cell.angle_gamma   90.00
#
_symmetry.space_group_name_H-M   'P 1'
#
loop_
_entity.id
_entity.type
_entity.pdbx_description
1 polymer ?
#
loop_
_entity_poly.entity_id
_entity_poly.type
_entity_poly.pdbx_seq_one_letter_code
_entity_poly.pdbx_strand_id
1 'polypeptide(L)'
;MGLIGSAIGAAGSIFGGIKASKAMKKAKRNVEAQRQKNQDWYDRRYNEDATQRADAQRILTQTEESIKQRNKAAAGSAAVMGGTDESVAAAKEANNKALADATSQIAADAEARKDNIEATYMQNDNAFVEQLNAIEQGKANAISGAVQGVTNAVSQMPF
;
A
#
# COMPACT_ATOMS: atom_id res chain seq x y z
N MET A 1 -15.83 -15.02 -2.57
CA MET A 1 -16.34 -16.40 -2.54
C MET A 1 -15.90 -17.13 -3.80
N GLY A 2 -14.90 -18.03 -3.71
CA GLY A 2 -14.61 -18.98 -4.78
C GLY A 2 -13.15 -19.43 -4.90
N LEU A 3 -12.89 -20.65 -4.41
CA LEU A 3 -11.93 -21.63 -4.94
C LEU A 3 -10.42 -21.46 -4.69
N ILE A 4 -9.99 -21.51 -3.43
CA ILE A 4 -8.76 -22.25 -3.11
C ILE A 4 -9.18 -23.43 -2.22
N GLY A 5 -9.80 -24.40 -2.89
CA GLY A 5 -10.15 -25.68 -2.31
C GLY A 5 -8.87 -26.43 -1.95
N SER A 6 -8.69 -26.61 -0.65
CA SER A 6 -8.21 -27.82 0.01
C SER A 6 -8.08 -29.05 -0.93
N ALA A 7 -6.89 -29.30 -1.45
CA ALA A 7 -6.52 -30.61 -1.97
C ALA A 7 -5.00 -30.74 -2.07
N ILE A 8 -4.33 -30.87 -0.93
CA ILE A 8 -3.08 -31.65 -0.89
C ILE A 8 -3.34 -32.80 0.08
N GLY A 9 -4.06 -33.78 -0.45
CA GLY A 9 -4.18 -35.10 0.13
C GLY A 9 -2.82 -35.82 0.10
N ALA A 10 -2.67 -36.74 1.04
CA ALA A 10 -1.49 -37.57 1.24
C ALA A 10 -0.98 -38.20 -0.05
N ALA A 11 0.23 -37.83 -0.48
CA ALA A 11 1.04 -38.62 -1.40
C ALA A 11 2.20 -39.19 -0.60
N GLY A 12 1.95 -40.36 0.01
CA GLY A 12 2.98 -41.22 0.55
C GLY A 12 3.87 -41.70 -0.59
N SER A 13 5.13 -41.31 -0.56
CA SER A 13 6.30 -42.04 -1.06
C SER A 13 7.47 -41.06 -1.10
N ILE A 14 8.63 -41.56 -0.75
CA ILE A 14 9.90 -40.83 -0.66
C ILE A 14 10.32 -40.42 -2.08
N PHE A 15 9.67 -39.41 -2.66
CA PHE A 15 10.04 -38.83 -3.95
C PHE A 15 10.77 -37.50 -3.76
N GLY A 16 12.05 -37.63 -3.43
CA GLY A 16 13.09 -36.68 -3.83
C GLY A 16 13.41 -35.55 -2.85
N GLY A 17 14.17 -35.86 -1.80
CA GLY A 17 14.71 -34.87 -0.84
C GLY A 17 15.47 -33.69 -1.48
N ILE A 18 15.99 -33.84 -2.70
CA ILE A 18 16.67 -32.75 -3.45
C ILE A 18 15.67 -31.93 -4.29
N LYS A 19 14.66 -32.55 -4.91
CA LYS A 19 13.70 -31.85 -5.79
C LYS A 19 12.70 -31.01 -4.98
N ALA A 20 12.19 -31.54 -3.86
CA ALA A 20 11.34 -30.79 -2.92
C ALA A 20 12.08 -29.57 -2.32
N SER A 21 13.36 -29.74 -1.96
CA SER A 21 14.20 -28.65 -1.44
C SER A 21 14.45 -27.56 -2.49
N LYS A 22 14.68 -27.92 -3.77
CA LYS A 22 14.81 -26.95 -4.88
C LYS A 22 13.51 -26.18 -5.14
N ALA A 23 12.36 -26.86 -5.12
CA ALA A 23 11.05 -26.22 -5.30
C ALA A 23 10.76 -25.23 -4.15
N MET A 24 11.00 -25.62 -2.90
CA MET A 24 10.85 -24.72 -1.74
C MET A 24 11.82 -23.53 -1.79
N LYS A 25 13.08 -23.71 -2.19
CA LYS A 25 14.02 -22.60 -2.42
C LYS A 25 13.56 -21.65 -3.53
N LYS A 26 12.95 -22.17 -4.59
CA LYS A 26 12.38 -21.33 -5.67
C LYS A 26 11.15 -20.57 -5.17
N ALA A 27 10.27 -21.22 -4.40
CA ALA A 27 9.14 -20.57 -3.76
C ALA A 27 9.60 -19.44 -2.83
N LYS A 28 10.54 -19.69 -1.92
CA LYS A 28 11.13 -18.67 -1.04
C LYS A 28 11.65 -17.46 -1.82
N ARG A 29 12.50 -17.70 -2.84
CA ARG A 29 13.04 -16.61 -3.69
C ARG A 29 11.95 -15.82 -4.42
N ASN A 30 10.87 -16.48 -4.86
CA ASN A 30 9.75 -15.79 -5.50
C ASN A 30 8.97 -14.92 -4.51
N VAL A 31 8.82 -15.36 -3.26
CA VAL A 31 8.15 -14.57 -2.21
C VAL A 31 9.03 -13.39 -1.79
N GLU A 32 10.33 -13.61 -1.60
CA GLU A 32 11.30 -12.53 -1.34
C GLU A 32 11.32 -11.49 -2.45
N ALA A 33 11.31 -11.92 -3.72
CA ALA A 33 11.23 -11.01 -4.86
C ALA A 33 9.92 -10.22 -4.91
N GLN A 34 8.79 -10.82 -4.51
CA GLN A 34 7.50 -10.11 -4.39
C GLN A 34 7.52 -9.10 -3.25
N ARG A 35 8.09 -9.48 -2.10
CA ARG A 35 8.28 -8.61 -0.95
C ARG A 35 9.15 -7.40 -1.30
N GLN A 36 10.24 -7.62 -2.03
CA GLN A 36 11.10 -6.53 -2.52
C GLN A 36 10.35 -5.60 -3.48
N LYS A 37 9.56 -6.14 -4.42
CA LYS A 37 8.69 -5.31 -5.27
C LYS A 37 7.65 -4.50 -4.48
N ASN A 38 7.11 -5.06 -3.39
CA ASN A 38 6.19 -4.35 -2.50
C ASN A 38 6.89 -3.20 -1.76
N GLN A 39 8.14 -3.42 -1.34
CA GLN A 39 8.99 -2.38 -0.76
C GLN A 39 9.32 -1.29 -1.78
N ASP A 40 9.79 -1.65 -2.99
CA ASP A 40 10.08 -0.69 -4.05
C ASP A 40 8.83 0.13 -4.43
N TRP A 41 7.66 -0.51 -4.45
CA TRP A 41 6.38 0.16 -4.68
C TRP A 41 6.05 1.14 -3.55
N TYR A 42 6.22 0.72 -2.30
CA TYR A 42 6.00 1.57 -1.12
C TYR A 42 6.94 2.77 -1.14
N ASP A 43 8.24 2.56 -1.30
CA ASP A 43 9.25 3.63 -1.33
C ASP A 43 8.93 4.63 -2.45
N ARG A 44 8.54 4.14 -3.63
CA ARG A 44 8.14 5.01 -4.74
C ARG A 44 6.87 5.80 -4.44
N ARG A 45 5.85 5.17 -3.83
CA ARG A 45 4.54 5.80 -3.59
C ARG A 45 4.52 6.73 -2.39
N TYR A 46 5.23 6.37 -1.32
CA TYR A 46 5.33 7.16 -0.10
C TYR A 46 6.12 8.45 -0.32
N ASN A 47 7.16 8.39 -1.18
CA ASN A 47 7.99 9.54 -1.54
C ASN A 47 7.47 10.33 -2.75
N GLU A 48 6.36 9.92 -3.36
CA GLU A 48 5.74 10.65 -4.47
C GLU A 48 5.14 11.97 -3.96
N ASP A 49 5.64 13.10 -4.46
CA ASP A 49 5.26 14.45 -4.00
C ASP A 49 3.73 14.66 -4.08
N ALA A 50 3.12 15.00 -2.94
CA ALA A 50 1.68 15.19 -2.82
C ALA A 50 1.19 16.47 -3.51
N THR A 51 2.05 17.49 -3.65
CA THR A 51 1.67 18.82 -4.16
C THR A 51 1.62 18.90 -5.69
N GLN A 52 2.38 18.04 -6.38
CA GLN A 52 2.41 17.97 -7.84
C GLN A 52 1.25 17.15 -8.43
N ARG A 53 0.32 16.69 -7.58
CA ARG A 53 -0.72 15.75 -7.97
C ARG A 53 -2.00 16.45 -8.40
N ALA A 54 -2.72 15.76 -9.29
CA ALA A 54 -3.95 16.22 -9.91
C ALA A 54 -5.08 16.49 -8.89
N ASP A 55 -5.07 15.86 -7.71
CA ASP A 55 -6.02 16.12 -6.64
C ASP A 55 -5.77 17.48 -5.96
N ALA A 56 -4.51 17.78 -5.61
CA ALA A 56 -4.13 19.09 -5.09
C ALA A 56 -4.43 20.20 -6.11
N GLN A 57 -4.06 19.99 -7.38
CA GLN A 57 -4.37 20.94 -8.46
C GLN A 57 -5.88 21.12 -8.64
N ARG A 58 -6.69 20.06 -8.51
CA ARG A 58 -8.15 20.14 -8.62
C ARG A 58 -8.76 20.92 -7.47
N ILE A 59 -8.31 20.70 -6.23
CA ILE A 59 -8.77 21.46 -5.06
C ILE A 59 -8.42 22.93 -5.25
N LEU A 60 -7.18 23.26 -5.65
CA LEU A 60 -6.77 24.63 -5.95
C LEU A 60 -7.60 25.25 -7.07
N THR A 61 -7.84 24.54 -8.16
CA THR A 61 -8.67 25.01 -9.29
C THR A 61 -10.11 25.32 -8.84
N GLN A 62 -10.71 24.42 -8.05
CA GLN A 62 -12.06 24.63 -7.52
C GLN A 62 -12.13 25.82 -6.57
N THR A 63 -11.11 25.99 -5.72
CA THR A 63 -11.00 27.13 -4.82
C THR A 63 -10.82 28.43 -5.60
N GLU A 64 -9.95 28.47 -6.61
CA GLU A 64 -9.79 29.62 -7.50
C GLU A 64 -11.09 29.99 -8.20
N GLU A 65 -11.83 29.00 -8.71
CA GLU A 65 -13.10 29.23 -9.39
C GLU A 65 -14.17 29.76 -8.43
N SER A 66 -14.21 29.26 -7.19
CA SER A 66 -15.08 29.77 -6.12
C SER A 66 -14.73 31.22 -5.75
N ILE A 67 -13.44 31.52 -5.57
CA ILE A 67 -12.93 32.88 -5.31
C ILE A 67 -13.32 33.82 -6.46
N LYS A 68 -13.15 33.37 -7.71
CA LYS A 68 -13.49 34.15 -8.91
C LYS A 68 -14.99 34.45 -8.98
N GLN A 69 -15.85 33.48 -8.68
CA GLN A 69 -17.29 33.69 -8.62
C GLN A 69 -17.68 34.68 -7.50
N ARG A 70 -17.09 34.56 -6.30
CA ARG A 70 -17.32 35.49 -5.19
C ARG A 70 -16.89 36.91 -5.54
N ASN A 71 -15.71 37.07 -6.13
CA ASN A 71 -15.21 38.37 -6.57
C ASN A 71 -16.09 38.97 -7.67
N LYS A 72 -16.59 38.16 -8.62
CA LYS A 72 -17.50 38.63 -9.67
C LYS A 72 -18.85 39.08 -9.10
N ALA A 73 -19.40 38.34 -8.13
CA ALA A 73 -20.62 38.72 -7.43
C ALA A 73 -20.42 40.01 -6.63
N ALA A 74 -19.33 40.11 -5.86
CA ALA A 74 -18.98 41.30 -5.10
C ALA A 74 -18.78 42.53 -5.99
N ALA A 75 -18.11 42.38 -7.14
CA ALA A 75 -17.94 43.44 -8.12
C ALA A 75 -19.28 43.89 -8.74
N GLY A 76 -20.17 42.95 -9.06
CA GLY A 76 -21.51 43.26 -9.57
C GLY A 76 -22.37 44.01 -8.53
N SER A 77 -22.32 43.60 -7.27
CA SER A 77 -23.01 44.29 -6.17
C SER A 77 -22.41 45.67 -5.89
N ALA A 78 -21.07 45.78 -5.89
CA ALA A 78 -20.36 47.04 -5.69
C ALA A 78 -20.61 48.05 -6.82
N ALA A 79 -20.77 47.59 -8.06
CA ALA A 79 -21.10 48.45 -9.19
C ALA A 79 -22.50 49.08 -9.09
N VAL A 80 -23.43 48.43 -8.38
CA VAL A 80 -24.82 48.91 -8.22
C VAL A 80 -25.03 49.65 -6.90
N MET A 81 -24.40 49.20 -5.81
CA MET A 81 -24.59 49.77 -4.46
C MET A 81 -23.49 50.75 -4.02
N GLY A 82 -22.38 50.84 -4.75
CA GLY A 82 -21.20 51.62 -4.34
C GLY A 82 -20.35 50.84 -3.34
N GLY A 83 -19.30 50.14 -3.83
CA GLY A 83 -18.41 49.35 -2.97
C GLY A 83 -17.57 50.22 -2.03
N THR A 84 -17.69 50.01 -0.73
CA THR A 84 -16.84 50.62 0.30
C THR A 84 -15.56 49.79 0.51
N ASP A 85 -14.49 50.41 1.02
CA ASP A 85 -13.21 49.74 1.29
C ASP A 85 -13.37 48.54 2.25
N GLU A 86 -14.31 48.60 3.20
CA GLU A 86 -14.63 47.45 4.07
C GLU A 86 -15.10 46.22 3.29
N SER A 87 -15.88 46.39 2.23
CA SER A 87 -16.40 45.26 1.44
C SER A 87 -15.30 44.58 0.60
N VAL A 88 -14.29 45.34 0.16
CA VAL A 88 -13.09 44.82 -0.50
C VAL A 88 -12.19 44.07 0.48
N ALA A 89 -12.02 44.61 1.69
CA ALA A 89 -11.25 43.96 2.74
C ALA A 89 -11.87 42.62 3.18
N ALA A 90 -13.20 42.61 3.42
CA ALA A 90 -13.93 41.40 3.78
C ALA A 90 -13.87 40.32 2.68
N ALA A 91 -13.96 40.72 1.40
CA ALA A 91 -13.81 39.78 0.28
C ALA A 91 -12.40 39.17 0.21
N LYS A 92 -11.35 39.98 0.43
CA LYS A 92 -9.96 39.49 0.48
C LYS A 92 -9.75 38.51 1.63
N GLU A 93 -10.27 38.82 2.82
CA GLU A 93 -10.17 37.93 3.98
C GLU A 93 -10.87 36.58 3.72
N ALA A 94 -12.08 36.61 3.16
CA ALA A 94 -12.82 35.40 2.82
C ALA A 94 -12.10 34.55 1.75
N ASN A 95 -11.43 35.19 0.79
CA ASN A 95 -10.64 34.50 -0.24
C ASN A 95 -9.37 33.88 0.35
N ASN A 96 -8.65 34.61 1.21
CA ASN A 96 -7.47 34.11 1.90
C ASN A 96 -7.82 32.91 2.79
N LYS A 97 -8.97 32.98 3.49
CA LYS A 97 -9.47 31.87 4.29
C LYS A 97 -9.78 30.65 3.42
N ALA A 98 -10.47 30.83 2.30
CA ALA A 98 -10.75 29.72 1.37
C ALA A 98 -9.47 29.05 0.84
N LEU A 99 -8.43 29.84 0.53
CA LEU A 99 -7.14 29.31 0.11
C LEU A 99 -6.41 28.56 1.25
N ALA A 100 -6.47 29.09 2.47
CA ALA A 100 -5.89 28.44 3.65
C ALA A 100 -6.61 27.12 3.99
N ASP A 101 -7.94 27.10 3.92
CA ASP A 101 -8.76 25.91 4.14
C ASP A 101 -8.46 24.85 3.06
N ALA A 102 -8.37 25.26 1.79
CA ALA A 102 -8.01 24.39 0.68
C ALA A 102 -6.60 23.79 0.85
N THR A 103 -5.63 24.60 1.28
CA THR A 103 -4.26 24.14 1.56
C THR A 103 -4.25 23.14 2.71
N SER A 104 -5.03 23.40 3.77
CA SER A 104 -5.15 22.49 4.91
C SER A 104 -5.80 21.16 4.51
N GLN A 105 -6.82 21.20 3.65
CA GLN A 105 -7.44 20.00 3.09
C GLN A 105 -6.46 19.18 2.26
N ILE A 106 -5.66 19.83 1.41
CA ILE A 106 -4.61 19.16 0.61
C ILE A 106 -3.61 18.46 1.52
N ALA A 107 -3.20 19.09 2.62
CA ALA A 107 -2.29 18.50 3.58
C ALA A 107 -2.91 17.27 4.28
N ALA A 108 -4.17 17.37 4.73
CA ALA A 108 -4.89 16.27 5.37
C ALA A 108 -5.10 15.08 4.41
N ASP A 109 -5.48 15.35 3.16
CA ASP A 109 -5.67 14.32 2.13
C ASP A 109 -4.32 13.62 1.79
N ALA A 110 -3.22 14.38 1.80
CA ALA A 110 -1.88 13.82 1.60
C ALA A 110 -1.46 12.88 2.74
N GLU A 111 -1.75 13.23 3.99
CA GLU A 111 -1.47 12.41 5.16
C GLU A 111 -2.32 11.14 5.17
N ALA A 112 -3.64 11.26 4.98
CA ALA A 112 -4.55 10.12 4.87
C ALA A 112 -4.15 9.15 3.73
N ARG A 113 -3.58 9.66 2.63
CA ARG A 113 -3.04 8.82 1.57
C ARG A 113 -1.78 8.06 2.02
N LYS A 114 -0.84 8.73 2.70
CA LYS A 114 0.36 8.07 3.24
C LYS A 114 -0.01 6.95 4.19
N ASP A 115 -0.96 7.20 5.09
CA ASP A 115 -1.49 6.20 6.02
C ASP A 115 -2.10 5.00 5.27
N ASN A 116 -2.88 5.26 4.21
CA ASN A 116 -3.45 4.19 3.37
C ASN A 116 -2.38 3.39 2.62
N ILE A 117 -1.33 4.05 2.11
CA ILE A 117 -0.20 3.40 1.44
C ILE A 117 0.55 2.51 2.44
N GLU A 118 0.81 3.01 3.64
CA GLU A 118 1.47 2.28 4.72
C GLU A 118 0.63 1.09 5.18
N ALA A 119 -0.67 1.27 5.40
CA ALA A 119 -1.58 0.20 5.76
C ALA A 119 -1.60 -0.92 4.70
N THR A 120 -1.63 -0.54 3.42
CA THR A 120 -1.56 -1.49 2.29
C THR A 120 -0.22 -2.23 2.27
N TYR A 121 0.89 -1.50 2.46
CA TYR A 121 2.22 -2.08 2.52
C TYR A 121 2.34 -3.09 3.67
N MET A 122 1.92 -2.73 4.88
CA MET A 122 1.94 -3.59 6.06
C MET A 122 1.08 -4.84 5.85
N GLN A 123 -0.11 -4.70 5.28
CA GLN A 123 -0.98 -5.84 4.99
C GLN A 123 -0.30 -6.83 4.03
N ASN A 124 0.31 -6.32 2.96
CA ASN A 124 1.04 -7.13 2.00
C ASN A 124 2.31 -7.76 2.63
N ASP A 125 3.07 -7.01 3.42
CA ASP A 125 4.28 -7.51 4.08
C ASP A 125 3.97 -8.65 5.04
N ASN A 126 2.92 -8.49 5.87
CA ASN A 126 2.44 -9.54 6.77
C ASN A 126 2.07 -10.82 5.99
N ALA A 127 1.35 -10.68 4.87
CA ALA A 127 1.01 -11.82 4.02
C ALA A 127 2.25 -12.53 3.43
N PHE A 128 3.28 -11.77 3.02
CA PHE A 128 4.54 -12.35 2.55
C PHE A 128 5.32 -13.04 3.67
N VAL A 129 5.35 -12.45 4.87
CA VAL A 129 6.00 -13.04 6.05
C VAL A 129 5.32 -14.36 6.44
N GLU A 130 3.98 -14.41 6.46
CA GLU A 130 3.24 -15.65 6.70
C GLU A 130 3.57 -16.72 5.66
N GLN A 131 3.63 -16.35 4.38
CA GLN A 131 3.99 -17.27 3.30
C GLN A 131 5.42 -17.79 3.44
N LEU A 132 6.37 -16.93 3.82
CA LEU A 132 7.75 -17.34 4.11
C LEU A 132 7.81 -18.32 5.29
N ASN A 133 7.11 -18.03 6.38
CA ASN A 133 7.04 -18.90 7.56
C ASN A 133 6.46 -20.28 7.19
N ALA A 134 5.40 -20.34 6.37
CA ALA A 134 4.84 -21.61 5.91
C ALA A 134 5.83 -22.42 5.04
N ILE A 135 6.60 -21.75 4.17
CA ILE A 135 7.65 -22.40 3.37
C ILE A 135 8.77 -22.94 4.27
N GLU A 136 9.17 -22.18 5.30
CA GLU A 136 10.21 -22.61 6.24
C GLU A 136 9.77 -23.77 7.13
N GLN A 137 8.54 -23.75 7.64
CA GLN A 137 7.94 -24.88 8.36
C GLN A 137 7.84 -26.12 7.48
N GLY A 138 7.37 -25.99 6.24
CA GLY A 138 7.34 -27.08 5.26
C GLY A 138 8.73 -27.67 4.99
N LYS A 139 9.75 -26.82 4.92
CA LYS A 139 11.14 -27.24 4.78
C LYS A 139 11.63 -28.01 6.00
N ALA A 140 11.35 -27.52 7.22
CA ALA A 140 11.73 -28.18 8.46
C ALA A 140 11.07 -29.57 8.59
N ASN A 141 9.77 -29.68 8.28
CA ASN A 141 9.03 -30.93 8.29
C ASN A 141 9.58 -31.94 7.26
N ALA A 142 9.90 -31.50 6.05
CA ALA A 142 10.51 -32.35 5.03
C ALA A 142 11.91 -32.85 5.41
N ILE A 143 12.72 -32.01 6.08
CA ILE A 143 14.03 -32.39 6.60
C ILE A 143 13.88 -33.39 7.76
N SER A 144 12.99 -33.13 8.72
CA SER A 144 12.73 -34.02 9.85
C SER A 144 12.28 -35.42 9.41
N GLY A 145 11.34 -35.49 8.45
CA GLY A 145 10.90 -36.76 7.87
C GLY A 145 12.01 -37.48 7.11
N ALA A 146 12.91 -36.77 6.43
CA ALA A 146 14.07 -37.37 5.76
C ALA A 146 15.10 -37.92 6.75
N VAL A 147 15.37 -37.21 7.85
CA VAL A 147 16.29 -37.65 8.91
C VAL A 147 15.74 -38.90 9.58
N GLN A 148 14.46 -38.92 9.97
CA GLN A 148 13.80 -40.10 10.56
C GLN A 148 13.81 -41.31 9.61
N GLY A 149 13.59 -41.09 8.31
CA GLY A 149 13.69 -42.13 7.28
C GLY A 149 15.09 -42.72 7.14
N VAL A 150 16.13 -41.89 7.19
CA VAL A 150 17.54 -42.33 7.17
C VAL A 150 17.90 -43.11 8.43
N THR A 151 17.50 -42.66 9.62
CA THR A 151 17.77 -43.41 10.86
C THR A 151 17.07 -44.77 10.89
N ASN A 152 15.85 -44.89 10.35
CA ASN A 152 15.16 -46.17 10.27
C ASN A 152 15.82 -47.12 9.25
N ALA A 153 16.30 -46.59 8.12
CA ALA A 153 17.03 -47.38 7.12
C ALA A 153 18.40 -47.86 7.63
N VAL A 154 19.12 -47.04 8.40
CA VAL A 154 20.40 -47.42 9.02
C VAL A 154 20.19 -48.43 10.15
N SER A 155 19.11 -48.29 10.93
CA SER A 155 18.78 -49.25 12.01
C SER A 155 18.33 -50.62 11.49
N GLN A 156 17.90 -50.72 10.22
CA GLN A 156 17.48 -51.96 9.58
C GLN A 156 18.57 -52.63 8.72
N MET A 157 19.75 -52.02 8.56
CA MET A 157 20.89 -52.73 7.96
C MET A 157 21.57 -53.60 9.02
N PRO A 158 21.56 -54.94 8.90
CA PRO A 158 22.42 -55.79 9.71
C PRO A 158 23.89 -55.51 9.36
N PHE A 159 24.73 -55.39 10.38
CA PHE A 159 26.19 -55.39 10.24
C PHE A 159 26.71 -56.72 9.73
#